data_AF-A0A0U5H4J4-F1
#
_entry.id   AF-A0A0U5H4J4-F1
#
_cell.length_a   1.000
_cell.length_b   1.000
_cell.length_c   1.000
_cell.angle_alpha   90.00
_cell.angle_beta   90.00
_cell.angle_gamma   90.00
#
_symmetry.space_group_name_H-M   'P 1'
#
loop_
_entity.id
_entity.type
_entity.pdbx_description
1 polymer ?
#
loop_
_entity_poly.entity_id
_entity_poly.type
_entity_poly.pdbx_seq_one_letter_code
_entity_poly.pdbx_strand_id
1 'polypeptide(L)'
;MTMRKPAEWMCSLDERILEYLNDEPWTMPHVLEHELSMDASEERIRERCQLLADADLIEPIHSEMYELTTWGRLYLEGEVDARNQPRPRPGRVL
;
A
#
# COMPACT_ATOMS: atom_id res chain seq x y z
N MET A 1 -6.46 9.14 18.07
CA MET A 1 -6.06 8.21 17.01
C MET A 1 -6.02 6.83 17.61
N THR A 2 -6.77 5.90 17.04
CA THR A 2 -6.74 4.48 17.42
C THR A 2 -5.45 3.86 16.85
N MET A 3 -4.87 2.86 17.51
CA MET A 3 -3.67 2.19 16.99
C MET A 3 -4.01 1.41 15.71
N ARG A 4 -3.20 1.60 14.66
CA ARG A 4 -3.25 0.80 13.43
C ARG A 4 -2.93 -0.67 13.73
N LYS A 5 -3.50 -1.57 12.94
CA LYS A 5 -3.47 -3.03 13.15
C LYS A 5 -2.89 -3.73 11.92
N PRO A 6 -1.57 -3.66 11.69
CA PRO A 6 -0.93 -4.25 10.51
C PRO A 6 -1.07 -5.77 10.49
N ALA A 7 -1.13 -6.34 9.29
CA ALA A 7 -1.05 -7.78 9.09
C ALA A 7 0.40 -8.28 9.12
N GLU A 8 0.62 -9.57 9.36
CA GLU A 8 1.97 -10.14 9.54
C GLU A 8 2.85 -10.04 8.28
N TRP A 9 2.25 -9.83 7.11
CA TRP A 9 2.94 -9.68 5.83
C TRP A 9 3.35 -8.22 5.54
N MET A 10 2.81 -7.26 6.28
CA MET A 10 3.10 -5.83 6.11
C MET A 10 4.46 -5.46 6.71
N CYS A 11 5.07 -4.43 6.16
CA CYS A 11 6.33 -3.84 6.59
C CYS A 11 6.22 -2.31 6.64
N SER A 12 7.23 -1.64 7.18
CA SER A 12 7.25 -0.18 7.32
C SER A 12 7.10 0.57 6.00
N LEU A 13 7.51 -0.04 4.88
CA LEU A 13 7.35 0.55 3.55
C LEU A 13 5.86 0.64 3.15
N ASP A 14 5.04 -0.34 3.52
CA ASP A 14 3.61 -0.32 3.21
C ASP A 14 2.90 0.82 3.93
N GLU A 15 3.26 1.07 5.19
CA GLU A 15 2.74 2.21 5.95
C GLU A 15 3.06 3.53 5.26
N ARG A 16 4.27 3.69 4.72
CA ARG A 16 4.66 4.91 4.00
C ARG A 16 3.89 5.06 2.70
N ILE A 17 3.70 3.98 1.94
CA ILE A 17 2.92 4.00 0.70
C ILE A 17 1.48 4.42 0.97
N LEU A 18 0.84 3.83 1.98
CA LEU A 18 -0.55 4.16 2.35
C LEU A 18 -0.68 5.61 2.81
N GLU A 19 0.27 6.09 3.63
CA GLU A 19 0.27 7.49 4.06
C GLU A 19 0.48 8.47 2.90
N TYR A 20 1.40 8.18 1.99
CA TYR A 20 1.59 8.99 0.79
C TYR A 20 0.30 9.08 -0.03
N LEU A 21 -0.36 7.94 -0.27
CA LEU A 21 -1.64 7.86 -0.99
C LEU A 21 -2.84 8.45 -0.22
N ASN A 22 -2.68 8.76 1.07
CA ASN A 22 -3.71 9.47 1.81
C ASN A 22 -3.62 10.99 1.60
N ASP A 23 -2.42 11.49 1.32
CA ASP A 23 -2.16 12.90 1.05
C ASP A 23 -2.26 13.22 -0.45
N GLU A 24 -1.88 12.28 -1.31
CA GLU A 24 -1.92 12.39 -2.77
C GLU A 24 -3.02 11.51 -3.38
N PRO A 25 -3.73 11.97 -4.43
CA PRO A 25 -4.87 11.24 -4.99
C PRO A 25 -4.46 9.89 -5.63
N TRP A 26 -3.24 9.80 -6.16
CA TRP A 26 -2.68 8.59 -6.76
C TRP A 26 -1.16 8.69 -6.85
N THR A 27 -0.49 7.56 -7.09
CA THR A 27 0.97 7.53 -7.31
C THR A 27 1.39 6.39 -8.23
N MET A 28 2.65 6.39 -8.63
CA MET A 28 3.31 5.29 -9.36
C MET A 28 4.56 4.82 -8.61
N PRO A 29 5.01 3.55 -8.77
CA PRO A 29 6.20 3.04 -8.08
C PRO A 29 7.47 3.88 -8.25
N HIS A 30 7.73 4.41 -9.45
CA HIS A 30 8.91 5.26 -9.71
C HIS A 30 8.83 6.61 -8.99
N VAL A 31 7.63 7.16 -8.78
CA VAL A 31 7.45 8.38 -7.99
C VAL A 31 7.78 8.09 -6.53
N LEU A 32 7.22 6.99 -5.99
CA LEU A 32 7.47 6.56 -4.62
C LEU A 32 8.95 6.25 -4.33
N GLU A 33 9.72 5.76 -5.30
CA GLU A 33 11.17 5.54 -5.13
C GLU A 33 11.92 6.85 -4.79
N HIS A 34 11.50 7.96 -5.41
CA HIS A 34 12.09 9.27 -5.16
C HIS A 34 11.53 9.95 -3.90
N GLU A 35 10.24 9.79 -3.64
CA GLU A 35 9.54 10.49 -2.56
C GLU A 35 9.68 9.79 -1.19
N LEU A 36 9.73 8.45 -1.17
CA LEU A 36 9.91 7.70 0.06
C LEU A 36 11.40 7.60 0.38
N SER A 37 11.85 8.34 1.40
CA SER A 37 13.26 8.34 1.88
C SER A 37 13.69 7.03 2.57
N MET A 38 13.42 5.86 1.97
CA MET A 38 13.54 4.54 2.57
C MET A 38 14.54 3.59 1.88
N ASP A 39 15.33 4.07 0.92
CA ASP A 39 16.30 3.26 0.15
C ASP A 39 15.68 1.96 -0.42
N ALA A 40 14.41 2.01 -0.86
CA ALA A 40 13.73 0.89 -1.49
C ALA A 40 13.75 1.06 -3.01
N SER A 41 14.16 0.02 -3.73
CA SER A 41 14.13 0.04 -5.20
C SER A 41 12.71 0.13 -5.73
N GLU A 42 12.55 0.71 -6.93
CA GLU A 42 11.28 0.74 -7.66
C GLU A 42 10.64 -0.66 -7.78
N GLU A 43 11.44 -1.70 -8.04
CA GLU A 43 10.98 -3.09 -8.11
C GLU A 43 10.35 -3.56 -6.78
N ARG A 44 10.99 -3.24 -5.65
CA ARG A 44 10.45 -3.57 -4.33
C ARG A 44 9.17 -2.80 -4.05
N ILE A 45 9.12 -1.52 -4.43
CA ILE A 45 7.92 -0.69 -4.26
C ILE A 45 6.77 -1.23 -5.10
N ARG A 46 7.02 -1.63 -6.35
CA ARG A 46 6.04 -2.27 -7.22
C ARG A 46 5.51 -3.56 -6.60
N GLU A 47 6.38 -4.41 -6.06
CA GLU A 47 5.99 -5.62 -5.33
C GLU A 47 5.07 -5.26 -4.14
N ARG A 48 5.42 -4.25 -3.35
CA ARG A 48 4.60 -3.80 -2.22
C ARG A 48 3.24 -3.26 -2.66
N CYS A 49 3.19 -2.45 -3.72
CA CYS A 49 1.93 -1.94 -4.27
C CYS A 49 1.02 -3.10 -4.71
N GLN A 50 1.57 -4.13 -5.35
CA GLN A 50 0.78 -5.31 -5.74
C GLN A 50 0.24 -6.07 -4.53
N LEU A 51 1.03 -6.24 -3.47
CA LEU A 51 0.58 -6.89 -2.24
C LEU A 51 -0.51 -6.08 -1.52
N LEU A 52 -0.37 -4.74 -1.48
CA LEU A 52 -1.39 -3.85 -0.92
C LEU A 52 -2.68 -3.89 -1.75
N ALA A 53 -2.56 -3.97 -3.08
CA ALA A 53 -3.70 -4.08 -3.97
C ALA A 53 -4.42 -5.43 -3.84
N ASP A 54 -3.67 -6.53 -3.72
CA ASP A 54 -4.25 -7.84 -3.45
C ASP A 54 -4.96 -7.91 -2.09
N ALA A 55 -4.62 -7.02 -1.15
CA ALA A 55 -5.24 -6.88 0.16
C ALA A 55 -6.33 -5.78 0.20
N ASP A 56 -6.79 -5.27 -0.95
CA ASP A 56 -7.80 -4.22 -1.08
C ASP A 56 -7.47 -2.91 -0.32
N LEU A 57 -6.20 -2.67 0.05
CA LEU A 57 -5.78 -1.45 0.76
C LEU A 57 -5.47 -0.29 -0.20
N ILE A 58 -5.03 -0.62 -1.41
CA ILE A 58 -4.92 0.31 -2.55
C ILE A 58 -5.57 -0.34 -3.77
N GLU A 59 -5.83 0.40 -4.83
CA GLU A 59 -6.36 -0.17 -6.09
C GLU A 59 -5.70 0.47 -7.32
N PRO A 60 -5.52 -0.28 -8.42
CA PRO A 60 -4.97 0.27 -9.65
C PRO A 60 -6.02 1.07 -10.41
N ILE A 61 -5.71 2.31 -10.76
CA ILE A 61 -6.56 3.16 -11.61
C ILE A 61 -6.31 2.85 -13.08
N HIS A 62 -5.04 2.81 -13.48
CA HIS A 62 -4.60 2.53 -14.84
C HIS A 62 -3.10 2.23 -14.89
N SER A 63 -2.69 1.17 -15.59
CA SER A 63 -1.29 0.73 -15.64
C SER A 63 -0.72 0.56 -14.21
N GLU A 64 0.42 1.17 -13.89
CA GLU A 64 1.04 1.16 -12.56
C GLU A 64 0.61 2.34 -11.66
N MET A 65 -0.51 2.99 -11.94
CA MET A 65 -1.07 4.02 -11.05
C MET A 65 -1.97 3.40 -10.00
N TYR A 66 -1.70 3.72 -8.73
CA TYR A 66 -2.47 3.24 -7.58
C TYR A 66 -3.10 4.41 -6.82
N GLU A 67 -4.29 4.18 -6.26
CA GLU A 67 -4.96 5.07 -5.30
C GLU A 67 -5.32 4.36 -4.00
N LEU A 68 -5.56 5.13 -2.94
CA LEU A 68 -5.99 4.59 -1.66
C LEU A 68 -7.47 4.18 -1.71
N THR A 69 -7.77 2.94 -1.31
CA THR A 69 -9.17 2.51 -1.18
C THR A 69 -9.81 3.05 0.10
N THR A 70 -11.12 2.84 0.24
CA THR A 70 -11.82 3.09 1.52
C THR A 70 -11.24 2.24 2.65
N TRP A 71 -10.86 0.98 2.39
CA TRP A 71 -10.26 0.11 3.40
C TRP A 71 -8.87 0.58 3.82
N GLY A 72 -8.06 1.07 2.88
CA GLY A 72 -6.77 1.70 3.16
C GLY A 72 -6.90 2.90 4.09
N ARG A 73 -7.90 3.78 3.84
CA ARG A 73 -8.17 4.93 4.72
C ARG A 73 -8.59 4.50 6.13
N LEU A 74 -9.56 3.58 6.23
CA LEU A 74 -10.02 3.07 7.52
C LEU A 74 -8.90 2.35 8.29
N TYR A 75 -7.98 1.68 7.58
CA TYR A 75 -6.78 1.12 8.18
C TYR A 75 -5.88 2.21 8.79
N LEU A 76 -5.60 3.30 8.06
CA LEU A 76 -4.79 4.42 8.55
C LEU A 76 -5.40 5.12 9.76
N GLU A 77 -6.74 5.15 9.84
CA GLU A 77 -7.52 5.68 10.97
C GLU A 77 -7.56 4.73 12.18
N GLY A 78 -7.15 3.47 12.00
CA GLY A 78 -7.15 2.43 13.04
C GLY A 78 -8.52 1.73 13.23
N GLU A 79 -9.46 1.97 12.33
CA GLU A 79 -10.81 1.43 12.34
C GLU A 79 -10.87 -0.02 11.79
N VAL A 80 -9.92 -0.37 10.93
CA VAL A 80 -9.84 -1.71 10.31
C VAL A 80 -8.57 -2.44 10.70
N ASP A 81 -8.72 -3.75 10.90
CA ASP A 81 -7.62 -4.69 11.08
C ASP A 81 -7.21 -5.27 9.72
N ALA A 82 -5.96 -5.03 9.30
CA ALA A 82 -5.48 -5.50 8.00
C ALA A 82 -5.47 -7.04 7.90
N ARG A 83 -5.48 -7.77 9.03
CA ARG A 83 -5.58 -9.25 9.05
C ARG A 83 -6.93 -9.76 8.56
N ASN A 84 -7.94 -8.90 8.53
CA ASN A 84 -9.28 -9.23 8.05
C ASN A 84 -9.50 -8.89 6.57
N GLN A 85 -8.50 -8.29 5.91
CA GLN A 85 -8.53 -8.03 4.48
C GLN A 85 -8.13 -9.29 3.68
N PRO A 86 -8.40 -9.35 2.37
CA PRO A 86 -7.96 -10.46 1.54
C PRO A 86 -6.46 -10.71 1.72
N ARG A 87 -6.09 -11.99 1.79
CA ARG A 87 -4.69 -12.35 1.95
C ARG A 87 -3.96 -12.14 0.61
N PRO A 88 -2.88 -11.34 0.58
CA PRO A 88 -2.19 -11.07 -0.67
C PRO A 88 -1.50 -12.32 -1.23
N ARG A 89 -1.28 -12.34 -2.55
CA ARG A 89 -0.69 -13.49 -3.26
C ARG A 89 0.66 -13.09 -3.85
N PRO A 90 1.78 -13.34 -3.13
CA PRO A 90 3.10 -13.07 -3.66
C PRO A 90 3.34 -13.80 -4.99
N GLY A 91 3.93 -13.12 -5.97
CA GLY A 91 4.34 -13.74 -7.24
C GLY A 91 3.29 -13.69 -8.36
N ARG A 92 2.23 -12.88 -8.25
CA ARG A 92 1.43 -12.47 -9.41
C ARG A 92 2.26 -11.53 -10.29
N VAL A 93 3.24 -12.07 -11.01
CA VAL A 93 3.96 -11.34 -12.06
C VAL A 93 3.03 -11.26 -13.26
N LEU A 94 2.64 -10.04 -13.65
CA LEU A 94 2.07 -9.75 -14.96
C LEU A 94 3.19 -9.59 -15.99
#